data_AF-A0A8H5K3W8-F1
#
_entry.id   AF-A0A8H5K3W8-F1
#
_cell.length_a   1.000
_cell.length_b   1.000
_cell.length_c   1.000
_cell.angle_alpha   90.00
_cell.angle_beta   90.00
_cell.angle_gamma   90.00
#
_symmetry.space_group_name_H-M   'P 1'
#
loop_
_entity.id
_entity.type
_entity.pdbx_description
1 polymer ?
#
loop_
_entity_poly.entity_id
_entity_poly.type
_entity_poly.pdbx_seq_one_letter_code
_entity_poly.pdbx_strand_id
1 'polypeptide(L)'
;MGSGKGGSSWCHNPVGKFKSQQYSIHCDKHACNFGAGCQFSKRSKDKFCSIHSVCAMPNCGTKVLDVEGGGFLYSSIGHKQWICRDHSCKAKVKDKQCYELRDKNSQYCEEHSKEFQCKMPKCDSDRDGSERYCKKHHCGVDDCHRRVLSLADDEMPGRDKKKCYKHQRCEASRDCKNYSLWDPDKTPTRLCANHSKCEFFQPCNGFAQGDSKFCTDHECDQQGCLQPRDVHNGLIMRWCHML
;
A
#
# COMPACT_ATOMS: atom_id res chain seq x y z
N MET A 1 -54.92 25.32 41.18
CA MET A 1 -54.42 24.23 40.32
C MET A 1 -53.71 24.87 39.14
N GLY A 2 -52.39 24.68 39.06
CA GLY A 2 -51.50 25.46 38.20
C GLY A 2 -51.57 25.05 36.74
N SER A 3 -51.70 26.06 35.88
CA SER A 3 -51.58 25.92 34.43
C SER A 3 -50.12 25.67 34.04
N GLY A 4 -49.80 24.42 33.71
CA GLY A 4 -48.52 24.04 33.12
C GLY A 4 -48.41 24.55 31.68
N LYS A 5 -47.72 25.69 31.49
CA LYS A 5 -47.26 26.11 30.16
C LYS A 5 -46.01 25.33 29.81
N GLY A 6 -46.16 24.30 28.98
CA GLY A 6 -45.06 23.68 28.23
C GLY A 6 -44.49 24.70 27.25
N GLY A 7 -43.43 25.38 27.64
CA GLY A 7 -42.72 26.34 26.81
C GLY A 7 -41.70 25.65 25.91
N SER A 8 -42.05 25.48 24.63
CA SER A 8 -41.08 25.26 23.55
C SER A 8 -40.20 26.51 23.42
N SER A 9 -39.01 26.50 24.04
CA SER A 9 -38.11 27.65 24.05
C SER A 9 -37.35 27.76 22.72
N TRP A 10 -37.99 28.43 21.75
CA TRP A 10 -37.37 28.95 20.54
C TRP A 10 -36.40 30.08 20.93
N CYS A 11 -35.08 29.80 20.96
CA CYS A 11 -34.04 30.79 21.24
C CYS A 11 -33.62 31.48 19.93
N HIS A 12 -34.34 32.52 19.51
CA HIS A 12 -34.08 33.26 18.26
C HIS A 12 -33.20 34.51 18.40
N ASN A 13 -32.64 34.75 19.58
CA ASN A 13 -31.81 35.94 19.80
C ASN A 13 -30.33 35.56 19.70
N PRO A 14 -29.49 36.30 18.94
CA PRO A 14 -28.05 36.14 19.00
C PRO A 14 -27.57 36.43 20.42
N VAL A 15 -27.00 35.43 21.09
CA VAL A 15 -26.49 35.57 22.46
C VAL A 15 -25.08 35.01 22.50
N GLY A 16 -24.08 35.88 22.67
CA GLY A 16 -22.74 35.46 23.08
C GLY A 16 -21.63 35.75 22.07
N LYS A 17 -20.63 36.47 22.58
CA LYS A 17 -19.32 36.72 21.98
C LYS A 17 -18.43 35.51 22.30
N PHE A 18 -18.05 34.72 21.31
CA PHE A 18 -17.06 33.66 21.54
C PHE A 18 -15.66 34.28 21.79
N LYS A 19 -14.74 33.49 22.35
CA LYS A 19 -13.34 33.88 22.65
C LYS A 19 -12.58 34.52 21.45
N SER A 20 -13.12 34.44 20.23
CA SER A 20 -12.58 34.98 18.98
C SER A 20 -13.27 36.24 18.44
N GLN A 21 -14.02 37.00 19.25
CA GLN A 21 -14.79 38.21 18.83
C GLN A 21 -15.92 37.97 17.82
N GLN A 22 -16.26 36.72 17.51
CA GLN A 22 -17.34 36.37 16.59
C GLN A 22 -18.64 36.05 17.35
N TYR A 23 -19.78 36.49 16.80
CA TYR A 23 -21.12 36.34 17.37
C TYR A 23 -21.76 35.02 16.92
N SER A 24 -22.49 34.34 17.81
CA SER A 24 -23.40 33.25 17.43
C SER A 24 -24.84 33.74 17.36
N ILE A 25 -25.61 33.22 16.40
CA ILE A 25 -27.05 33.48 16.25
C ILE A 25 -27.86 32.82 17.39
N HIS A 26 -27.27 31.83 18.06
CA HIS A 26 -27.92 31.04 19.11
C HIS A 26 -27.22 31.25 20.45
N CYS A 27 -27.93 31.09 21.57
CA CYS A 27 -27.31 31.15 22.89
C CYS A 27 -26.31 30.01 23.12
N ASP A 28 -25.38 30.15 24.06
CA ASP A 28 -24.30 29.18 24.33
C ASP A 28 -24.78 27.72 24.45
N LYS A 29 -25.98 27.48 25.02
CA LYS A 29 -26.56 26.13 25.14
C LYS A 29 -27.02 25.54 23.81
N HIS A 30 -27.40 26.38 22.84
CA HIS A 30 -27.93 25.99 21.54
C HIS A 30 -26.97 26.31 20.38
N ALA A 31 -25.86 26.99 20.64
CA ALA A 31 -24.82 27.28 19.65
C ALA A 31 -24.03 26.01 19.32
N CYS A 32 -23.81 25.78 18.03
CA CYS A 32 -23.01 24.65 17.57
C CYS A 32 -21.52 24.87 17.89
N ASN A 33 -20.86 23.84 18.45
CA ASN A 33 -19.43 23.88 18.75
C ASN A 33 -18.52 23.79 17.50
N PHE A 34 -19.07 23.87 16.29
CA PHE A 34 -18.32 24.12 15.06
C PHE A 34 -17.46 25.40 15.16
N GLY A 35 -17.97 26.40 15.90
CA GLY A 35 -17.40 27.73 16.00
C GLY A 35 -18.37 28.78 15.47
N ALA A 36 -17.96 30.03 15.49
CA ALA A 36 -18.85 31.16 15.25
C ALA A 36 -19.30 31.35 13.79
N GLY A 37 -18.86 30.48 12.87
CA GLY A 37 -19.38 30.43 11.50
C GLY A 37 -20.66 29.60 11.33
N CYS A 38 -21.08 28.82 12.34
CA CYS A 38 -22.27 27.98 12.23
C CYS A 38 -23.56 28.75 12.58
N GLN A 39 -24.50 28.77 11.66
CA GLN A 39 -25.80 29.44 11.81
C GLN A 39 -26.91 28.53 12.36
N PHE A 40 -26.64 27.24 12.55
CA PHE A 40 -27.61 26.25 12.98
C PHE A 40 -27.57 26.01 14.50
N SER A 41 -28.75 25.81 15.08
CA SER A 41 -28.88 25.41 16.47
C SER A 41 -28.65 23.92 16.66
N LYS A 42 -28.21 23.54 17.85
CA LYS A 42 -28.14 22.16 18.34
C LYS A 42 -29.20 21.92 19.41
N ARG A 43 -29.52 20.66 19.72
CA ARG A 43 -30.27 20.33 20.93
C ARG A 43 -29.41 20.61 22.15
N SER A 44 -30.01 20.97 23.28
CA SER A 44 -29.31 21.44 24.48
C SER A 44 -28.26 20.47 25.04
N LYS A 45 -28.43 19.15 24.80
CA LYS A 45 -27.48 18.11 25.21
C LYS A 45 -26.43 17.77 24.16
N ASP A 46 -26.64 18.19 22.91
CA ASP A 46 -25.74 17.85 21.81
C ASP A 46 -24.52 18.79 21.82
N LYS A 47 -23.44 18.34 21.18
CA LYS A 47 -22.25 19.18 20.95
C LYS A 47 -22.33 19.92 19.63
N PHE A 48 -22.90 19.29 18.60
CA PHE A 48 -22.96 19.79 17.23
C PHE A 48 -24.41 19.84 16.73
N CYS A 49 -24.70 20.68 15.72
CA CYS A 49 -26.02 20.72 15.07
C CYS A 49 -26.21 19.50 14.16
N SER A 50 -27.40 19.30 13.59
CA SER A 50 -27.70 18.18 12.68
C SER A 50 -26.75 18.08 11.47
N ILE A 51 -26.23 19.22 11.00
CA ILE A 51 -25.31 19.27 9.85
C ILE A 51 -23.88 18.93 10.27
N HIS A 52 -23.41 19.45 11.40
CA HIS A 52 -22.03 19.24 11.87
C HIS A 52 -21.86 18.01 12.76
N SER A 53 -22.94 17.28 13.05
CA SER A 53 -22.91 16.05 13.85
C SER A 53 -22.80 14.78 13.01
N VAL A 54 -23.02 14.88 11.70
CA VAL A 54 -23.08 13.74 10.77
C VAL A 54 -22.12 13.96 9.61
N CYS A 55 -21.59 12.88 9.05
CA CYS A 55 -20.74 12.93 7.87
C CYS A 55 -21.50 13.54 6.69
N ALA A 56 -20.86 14.47 5.99
CA ALA A 56 -21.46 15.15 4.85
C ALA A 56 -21.58 14.27 3.60
N MET A 57 -20.92 13.10 3.58
CA MET A 57 -21.04 12.19 2.45
C MET A 57 -22.46 11.61 2.36
N PRO A 58 -23.08 11.65 1.16
CA PRO A 58 -24.40 11.08 0.94
C PRO A 58 -24.46 9.62 1.42
N ASN A 59 -25.55 9.27 2.11
CA ASN A 59 -25.85 7.93 2.61
C ASN A 59 -24.83 7.35 3.63
N CYS A 60 -23.88 8.14 4.14
CA CYS A 60 -22.93 7.67 5.14
C CYS A 60 -23.58 7.56 6.54
N GLY A 61 -24.23 8.62 7.01
CA GLY A 61 -24.94 8.64 8.31
C GLY A 61 -24.06 8.52 9.56
N THR A 62 -22.73 8.34 9.43
CA THR A 62 -21.80 8.28 10.55
C THR A 62 -21.84 9.57 11.36
N LYS A 63 -21.84 9.47 12.69
CA LYS A 63 -21.83 10.64 13.57
C LYS A 63 -20.43 10.96 14.09
N VAL A 64 -20.11 12.24 14.23
CA VAL A 64 -18.80 12.73 14.70
C VAL A 64 -18.41 12.10 16.04
N LEU A 65 -19.33 12.18 17.01
CA LEU A 65 -19.03 11.78 18.39
C LEU A 65 -18.91 10.26 18.57
N ASP A 66 -19.49 9.48 17.66
CA ASP A 66 -19.38 8.02 17.67
C ASP A 66 -17.97 7.56 17.26
N VAL A 67 -17.27 8.37 16.46
CA VAL A 67 -15.94 8.03 15.91
C VAL A 67 -14.81 8.80 16.59
N GLU A 68 -14.99 10.10 16.83
CA GLU A 68 -13.96 10.97 17.36
C GLU A 68 -14.06 11.19 18.87
N GLY A 69 -15.20 10.81 19.46
CA GLY A 69 -15.46 10.93 20.90
C GLY A 69 -15.73 12.36 21.37
N GLY A 70 -16.01 12.47 22.67
CA GLY A 70 -16.42 13.73 23.31
C GLY A 70 -15.36 14.84 23.29
N GLY A 71 -14.08 14.49 23.13
CA GLY A 71 -12.97 15.45 23.08
C GLY A 71 -12.83 16.21 21.76
N PHE A 72 -13.52 15.79 20.70
CA PHE A 72 -13.32 16.31 19.36
C PHE A 72 -13.67 17.81 19.22
N LEU A 73 -12.78 18.59 18.59
CA LEU A 73 -12.97 20.02 18.33
C LEU A 73 -12.95 20.28 16.82
N TYR A 74 -13.94 21.04 16.34
CA TYR A 74 -14.12 21.30 14.91
C TYR A 74 -13.01 22.17 14.30
N SER A 75 -12.30 22.94 15.13
CA SER A 75 -11.08 23.64 14.71
C SER A 75 -10.01 22.69 14.14
N SER A 76 -10.12 21.37 14.39
CA SER A 76 -9.27 20.35 13.78
C SER A 76 -9.62 20.05 12.31
N ILE A 77 -10.80 20.46 11.83
CA ILE A 77 -11.30 20.18 10.49
C ILE A 77 -11.12 21.38 9.55
N GLY A 78 -11.15 22.63 10.01
CA GLY A 78 -10.88 23.80 9.14
C GLY A 78 -11.93 24.13 8.05
N HIS A 79 -12.93 23.29 7.80
CA HIS A 79 -13.92 23.46 6.71
C HIS A 79 -15.37 23.55 7.21
N LYS A 80 -16.32 23.86 6.31
CA LYS A 80 -17.76 24.02 6.61
C LYS A 80 -18.49 22.72 6.96
N GLN A 81 -17.96 21.56 6.56
CA GLN A 81 -18.62 20.26 6.74
C GLN A 81 -17.62 19.20 7.17
N TRP A 82 -18.08 18.19 7.91
CA TRP A 82 -17.23 17.13 8.43
C TRP A 82 -17.37 15.89 7.57
N ILE A 83 -16.23 15.32 7.20
CA ILE A 83 -16.14 14.06 6.47
C ILE A 83 -15.57 13.01 7.43
N CYS A 84 -16.20 11.85 7.56
CA CYS A 84 -15.69 10.80 8.45
C CYS A 84 -14.40 10.17 7.89
N ARG A 85 -13.66 9.45 8.75
CA ARG A 85 -12.36 8.82 8.40
C ARG A 85 -12.40 7.87 7.20
N ASP A 86 -13.57 7.34 6.89
CA ASP A 86 -13.77 6.41 5.77
C ASP A 86 -13.98 7.13 4.44
N HIS A 87 -14.28 8.42 4.47
CA HIS A 87 -14.47 9.26 3.29
C HIS A 87 -13.45 10.39 3.18
N SER A 88 -12.76 10.72 4.26
CA SER A 88 -11.74 11.75 4.27
C SER A 88 -10.38 11.20 3.85
N CYS A 89 -9.50 12.12 3.45
CA CYS A 89 -8.07 11.89 3.22
C CYS A 89 -7.45 11.01 4.31
N LYS A 90 -6.62 10.03 3.97
CA LYS A 90 -5.94 9.15 4.94
C LYS A 90 -4.67 9.77 5.55
N ALA A 91 -4.22 10.94 5.08
CA ALA A 91 -3.03 11.62 5.60
C ALA A 91 -3.22 12.07 7.06
N LYS A 92 -2.11 12.06 7.81
CA LYS A 92 -2.01 12.65 9.13
C LYS A 92 -0.96 13.75 9.11
N VAL A 93 -1.35 14.97 9.51
CA VAL A 93 -0.47 16.13 9.59
C VAL A 93 -0.25 16.45 11.07
N LYS A 94 0.99 16.30 11.56
CA LYS A 94 1.34 16.50 13.00
C LYS A 94 0.39 15.72 13.92
N ASP A 95 0.22 14.43 13.64
CA ASP A 95 -0.67 13.49 14.34
C ASP A 95 -2.17 13.80 14.29
N LYS A 96 -2.58 14.81 13.52
CA LYS A 96 -3.98 15.14 13.29
C LYS A 96 -4.45 14.56 11.96
N GLN A 97 -5.61 13.90 12.00
CA GLN A 97 -6.28 13.38 10.83
C GLN A 97 -6.64 14.53 9.86
N CYS A 98 -6.30 14.38 8.59
CA CYS A 98 -6.82 15.26 7.55
C CYS A 98 -8.29 14.88 7.25
N TYR A 99 -9.19 15.85 7.36
CA TYR A 99 -10.62 15.65 7.13
C TYR A 99 -11.10 16.16 5.76
N GLU A 100 -10.16 16.48 4.88
CA GLU A 100 -10.46 16.86 3.49
C GLU A 100 -11.07 15.71 2.71
N LEU A 101 -11.90 16.03 1.72
CA LEU A 101 -12.45 15.04 0.82
C LEU A 101 -11.32 14.39 0.01
N ARG A 102 -11.43 13.08 -0.21
CA ARG A 102 -10.49 12.36 -1.08
C ARG A 102 -10.61 12.83 -2.52
N ASP A 103 -9.47 12.84 -3.21
CA ASP A 103 -9.46 12.94 -4.66
C ASP A 103 -10.01 11.65 -5.30
N LYS A 104 -10.59 11.74 -6.50
CA LYS A 104 -11.40 10.69 -7.13
C LYS A 104 -10.69 9.34 -7.24
N ASN A 105 -9.37 9.36 -7.44
CA ASN A 105 -8.55 8.17 -7.64
C ASN A 105 -7.52 7.94 -6.52
N SER A 106 -7.68 8.64 -5.38
CA SER A 106 -6.71 8.60 -4.29
C SER A 106 -7.38 8.37 -2.94
N GLN A 107 -6.65 7.76 -2.02
CA GLN A 107 -6.99 7.71 -0.60
C GLN A 107 -6.70 9.04 0.11
N TYR A 108 -6.09 9.98 -0.59
CA TYR A 108 -5.67 11.29 -0.10
C TYR A 108 -6.45 12.41 -0.79
N CYS A 109 -6.50 13.60 -0.19
CA CYS A 109 -7.02 14.79 -0.87
C CYS A 109 -6.02 15.30 -1.91
N GLU A 110 -6.42 16.25 -2.76
CA GLU A 110 -5.59 16.82 -3.84
C GLU A 110 -4.21 17.31 -3.36
N GLU A 111 -4.14 17.92 -2.18
CA GLU A 111 -2.88 18.42 -1.64
C GLU A 111 -1.96 17.29 -1.18
N HIS A 112 -2.51 16.30 -0.47
CA HIS A 112 -1.71 15.19 0.05
C HIS A 112 -1.41 14.13 -1.02
N SER A 113 -2.26 13.96 -2.03
CA SER A 113 -2.06 12.94 -3.08
C SER A 113 -0.73 13.12 -3.80
N LYS A 114 -0.29 14.36 -4.03
CA LYS A 114 1.01 14.71 -4.62
C LYS A 114 2.19 14.06 -3.88
N GLU A 115 2.13 13.96 -2.56
CA GLU A 115 3.18 13.35 -1.73
C GLU A 115 3.15 11.82 -1.77
N PHE A 116 1.94 11.24 -1.86
CA PHE A 116 1.69 9.80 -1.79
C PHE A 116 1.54 9.13 -3.16
N GLN A 117 1.61 9.87 -4.27
CA GLN A 117 1.52 9.32 -5.62
C GLN A 117 2.71 8.42 -5.98
N CYS A 118 2.43 7.33 -6.70
CA CYS A 118 3.44 6.44 -7.25
C CYS A 118 4.40 7.19 -8.18
N LYS A 119 5.71 7.04 -8.00
CA LYS A 119 6.74 7.69 -8.85
C LYS A 119 6.92 7.04 -10.22
N MET A 120 6.01 6.17 -10.65
CA MET A 120 6.04 5.56 -11.98
C MET A 120 5.40 6.53 -12.98
N PRO A 121 6.04 6.83 -14.13
CA PRO A 121 5.42 7.63 -15.18
C PRO A 121 4.05 7.08 -15.58
N LYS A 122 3.06 7.96 -15.77
CA LYS A 122 1.68 7.61 -16.18
C LYS A 122 0.93 6.70 -15.18
N CYS A 123 1.30 6.71 -13.91
CA CYS A 123 0.60 5.98 -12.86
C CYS A 123 0.02 6.92 -11.81
N ASP A 124 -1.30 7.03 -11.79
CA ASP A 124 -2.02 7.91 -10.87
C ASP A 124 -2.45 7.18 -9.57
N SER A 125 -1.88 6.00 -9.30
CA SER A 125 -2.17 5.24 -8.09
C SER A 125 -1.33 5.69 -6.91
N ASP A 126 -1.90 5.62 -5.71
CA ASP A 126 -1.17 5.88 -4.46
C ASP A 126 -0.12 4.79 -4.18
N ARG A 127 0.93 5.17 -3.45
CA ARG A 127 1.92 4.25 -2.89
C ARG A 127 1.27 3.30 -1.87
N ASP A 128 1.73 2.07 -1.83
CA ASP A 128 1.18 1.01 -0.96
C ASP A 128 1.84 0.93 0.43
N GLY A 129 2.45 2.02 0.88
CA GLY A 129 3.33 2.04 2.05
C GLY A 129 4.80 1.87 1.71
N SER A 130 5.16 1.56 0.45
CA SER A 130 6.53 1.75 -0.01
C SER A 130 6.89 3.24 -0.10
N GLU A 131 8.16 3.57 0.05
CA GLU A 131 8.63 4.96 -0.06
C GLU A 131 8.34 5.59 -1.44
N ARG A 132 8.16 4.79 -2.51
CA ARG A 132 8.22 5.29 -3.90
C ARG A 132 7.14 4.78 -4.85
N TYR A 133 6.63 3.57 -4.71
CA TYR A 133 5.81 2.92 -5.72
C TYR A 133 4.48 2.40 -5.17
N CYS A 134 3.47 2.24 -6.03
CA CYS A 134 2.23 1.54 -5.68
C CYS A 134 2.44 0.02 -5.70
N LYS A 135 1.47 -0.75 -5.17
CA LYS A 135 1.50 -2.22 -5.13
C LYS A 135 1.72 -2.89 -6.50
N LYS A 136 1.32 -2.24 -7.59
CA LYS A 136 1.53 -2.74 -8.96
C LYS A 136 2.99 -2.62 -9.41
N HIS A 137 3.71 -1.64 -8.86
CA HIS A 137 5.05 -1.27 -9.27
C HIS A 137 6.10 -1.53 -8.18
N HIS A 138 5.68 -1.90 -6.98
CA HIS A 138 6.51 -2.27 -5.84
C HIS A 138 6.80 -3.78 -5.87
N CYS A 139 8.05 -4.17 -5.56
CA CYS A 139 8.44 -5.58 -5.50
C CYS A 139 7.65 -6.31 -4.42
N GLY A 140 7.00 -7.42 -4.77
CA GLY A 140 6.25 -8.26 -3.83
C GLY A 140 7.10 -9.13 -2.91
N VAL A 141 8.36 -8.76 -2.65
CA VAL A 141 9.20 -9.39 -1.61
C VAL A 141 9.19 -8.45 -0.43
N ASP A 142 8.93 -8.98 0.76
CA ASP A 142 8.89 -8.20 2.00
C ASP A 142 10.19 -7.39 2.17
N ASP A 143 10.06 -6.18 2.69
CA ASP A 143 11.14 -5.20 2.87
C ASP A 143 11.88 -4.76 1.59
N CYS A 144 11.34 -5.06 0.40
CA CYS A 144 11.95 -4.65 -0.87
C CYS A 144 11.24 -3.47 -1.54
N HIS A 145 11.69 -2.25 -1.27
CA HIS A 145 11.13 -1.03 -1.89
C HIS A 145 11.55 -0.77 -3.34
N ARG A 146 12.08 -1.78 -4.03
CA ARG A 146 12.51 -1.65 -5.43
C ARG A 146 11.30 -1.74 -6.37
N ARG A 147 11.42 -1.07 -7.51
CA ARG A 147 10.46 -1.15 -8.60
C ARG A 147 10.45 -2.56 -9.20
N VAL A 148 9.27 -3.11 -9.49
CA VAL A 148 9.12 -4.26 -10.41
C VAL A 148 9.66 -3.83 -11.77
N LEU A 149 10.49 -4.66 -12.40
CA LEU A 149 10.99 -4.36 -13.74
C LEU A 149 9.81 -4.18 -14.69
N SER A 150 9.62 -2.97 -15.18
CA SER A 150 9.05 -2.77 -16.51
C SER A 150 10.17 -2.13 -17.32
N LEU A 151 10.77 -2.92 -18.21
CA LEU A 151 11.57 -2.33 -19.28
C LEU A 151 10.61 -1.51 -20.15
N ALA A 152 11.12 -0.43 -20.74
CA ALA A 152 10.31 0.42 -21.61
C ALA A 152 9.85 -0.38 -22.84
N ASP A 153 8.63 -0.10 -23.26
CA ASP A 153 8.01 -0.53 -24.53
C ASP A 153 7.94 -2.06 -24.78
N ASP A 154 6.77 -2.63 -24.46
CA ASP A 154 6.25 -3.94 -24.92
C ASP A 154 7.12 -5.20 -24.73
N GLU A 155 8.30 -5.11 -24.12
CA GLU A 155 9.11 -6.26 -23.76
C GLU A 155 8.90 -6.65 -22.29
N MET A 156 8.65 -7.95 -22.11
CA MET A 156 8.00 -8.48 -20.92
C MET A 156 8.69 -8.11 -19.59
N PRO A 157 7.90 -7.87 -18.52
CA PRO A 157 8.43 -7.66 -17.17
C PRO A 157 9.30 -8.86 -16.79
N GLY A 158 10.29 -8.68 -15.92
CA GLY A 158 11.04 -9.81 -15.37
C GLY A 158 10.11 -10.98 -15.05
N ARG A 159 10.49 -12.22 -15.42
CA ARG A 159 9.66 -13.43 -15.52
C ARG A 159 8.50 -13.58 -14.50
N ASP A 160 8.67 -13.09 -13.27
CA ASP A 160 7.68 -13.16 -12.19
C ASP A 160 6.58 -12.05 -12.26
N LYS A 161 6.72 -10.99 -13.07
CA LYS A 161 5.82 -9.80 -13.15
C LYS A 161 5.50 -9.09 -11.82
N LYS A 162 5.96 -9.61 -10.69
CA LYS A 162 5.70 -9.10 -9.32
C LYS A 162 6.98 -8.78 -8.57
N LYS A 163 8.15 -9.14 -9.10
CA LYS A 163 9.43 -8.97 -8.41
C LYS A 163 10.32 -7.98 -9.14
N CYS A 164 11.08 -7.20 -8.37
CA CYS A 164 12.13 -6.35 -8.92
C CYS A 164 13.22 -7.18 -9.57
N TYR A 165 14.10 -6.48 -10.27
CA TYR A 165 15.28 -7.08 -10.89
C TYR A 165 15.99 -8.00 -9.88
N LYS A 166 16.51 -7.53 -8.75
CA LYS A 166 17.23 -8.37 -7.76
C LYS A 166 16.51 -9.63 -7.26
N HIS A 167 15.19 -9.71 -7.39
CA HIS A 167 14.37 -10.82 -6.90
C HIS A 167 13.77 -11.69 -8.02
N GLN A 168 14.36 -11.70 -9.22
CA GLN A 168 13.97 -12.68 -10.24
C GLN A 168 14.28 -14.10 -9.77
N ARG A 169 13.36 -15.04 -10.01
CA ARG A 169 13.53 -16.46 -9.62
C ARG A 169 14.53 -17.16 -10.54
N CYS A 170 15.29 -18.09 -9.95
CA CYS A 170 16.10 -19.05 -10.69
C CYS A 170 15.21 -19.97 -11.55
N GLU A 171 15.66 -20.27 -12.77
CA GLU A 171 14.95 -21.12 -13.74
C GLU A 171 15.33 -22.61 -13.64
N ALA A 172 16.37 -22.95 -12.87
CA ALA A 172 16.94 -24.29 -12.86
C ALA A 172 15.96 -25.36 -12.35
N SER A 173 15.11 -25.00 -11.40
CA SER A 173 14.06 -25.86 -10.86
C SER A 173 12.90 -25.01 -10.34
N ARG A 174 11.68 -25.56 -10.46
CA ARG A 174 10.47 -24.95 -9.89
C ARG A 174 10.56 -24.79 -8.37
N ASP A 175 11.33 -25.66 -7.72
CA ASP A 175 11.51 -25.70 -6.26
C ASP A 175 12.71 -24.85 -5.80
N CYS A 176 13.48 -24.29 -6.73
CA CYS A 176 14.56 -23.38 -6.37
C CYS A 176 13.97 -22.10 -5.75
N LYS A 177 14.36 -21.82 -4.51
CA LYS A 177 13.98 -20.62 -3.76
C LYS A 177 14.97 -19.47 -3.93
N ASN A 178 16.13 -19.71 -4.55
CA ASN A 178 17.17 -18.71 -4.74
C ASN A 178 16.84 -17.77 -5.91
N TYR A 179 17.32 -16.53 -5.80
CA TYR A 179 17.20 -15.53 -6.85
C TYR A 179 18.31 -15.65 -7.89
N SER A 180 18.02 -15.26 -9.12
CA SER A 180 18.99 -15.20 -10.20
C SER A 180 20.17 -14.28 -9.87
N LEU A 181 21.35 -14.66 -10.38
CA LEU A 181 22.53 -13.82 -10.44
C LEU A 181 22.34 -12.66 -11.42
N TRP A 182 23.26 -11.71 -11.35
CA TRP A 182 23.25 -10.47 -12.12
C TRP A 182 24.52 -10.37 -12.92
N ASP A 183 24.37 -10.16 -14.22
CA ASP A 183 25.48 -9.77 -15.07
C ASP A 183 25.79 -8.28 -14.87
N PRO A 184 27.01 -7.83 -15.20
CA PRO A 184 27.44 -6.43 -15.08
C PRO A 184 26.50 -5.43 -15.78
N ASP A 185 25.87 -5.84 -16.87
CA ASP A 185 24.92 -5.04 -17.66
C ASP A 185 23.53 -4.92 -17.03
N LYS A 186 23.37 -5.37 -15.77
CA LYS A 186 22.12 -5.34 -15.00
C LYS A 186 21.00 -6.16 -15.65
N THR A 187 21.36 -7.23 -16.35
CA THR A 187 20.44 -8.26 -16.83
C THR A 187 20.40 -9.42 -15.83
N PRO A 188 19.21 -9.87 -15.39
CA PRO A 188 19.11 -11.07 -14.57
C PRO A 188 19.55 -12.28 -15.40
N THR A 189 20.51 -13.03 -14.91
CA THR A 189 20.79 -14.34 -15.50
C THR A 189 19.59 -15.27 -15.28
N ARG A 190 19.58 -16.42 -15.96
CA ARG A 190 18.55 -17.44 -15.73
C ARG A 190 18.78 -18.24 -14.44
N LEU A 191 19.96 -18.16 -13.83
CA LEU A 191 20.42 -19.08 -12.81
C LEU A 191 20.87 -18.35 -11.54
N CYS A 192 20.72 -19.00 -10.38
CA CYS A 192 21.27 -18.47 -9.13
C CYS A 192 22.71 -18.95 -8.92
N ALA A 193 23.36 -18.51 -7.85
CA ALA A 193 24.72 -18.94 -7.50
C ALA A 193 24.90 -20.45 -7.38
N ASN A 194 23.81 -21.18 -7.09
CA ASN A 194 23.82 -22.62 -6.88
C ASN A 194 23.48 -23.43 -8.15
N HIS A 195 23.29 -22.78 -9.29
CA HIS A 195 22.96 -23.47 -10.54
C HIS A 195 23.78 -22.93 -11.70
N SER A 196 24.23 -23.84 -12.55
CA SER A 196 24.98 -23.54 -13.78
C SER A 196 24.39 -24.34 -14.95
N LYS A 197 24.80 -24.02 -16.18
CA LYS A 197 24.43 -24.84 -17.35
C LYS A 197 25.24 -26.13 -17.32
N CYS A 198 24.63 -27.25 -17.72
CA CYS A 198 25.35 -28.51 -17.86
C CYS A 198 26.45 -28.39 -18.94
N GLU A 199 27.68 -28.75 -18.58
CA GLU A 199 28.86 -28.71 -19.46
C GLU A 199 29.11 -30.04 -20.19
N PHE A 200 28.07 -30.85 -20.40
CA PHE A 200 28.22 -32.13 -21.10
C PHE A 200 28.58 -31.90 -22.57
N PHE A 201 29.40 -32.80 -23.13
CA PHE A 201 29.97 -32.66 -24.49
C PHE A 201 28.88 -32.55 -25.59
N GLN A 202 27.74 -33.21 -25.38
CA GLN A 202 26.58 -33.13 -26.27
C GLN A 202 25.63 -32.01 -25.81
N PRO A 203 24.91 -31.34 -26.73
CA PRO A 203 24.00 -30.26 -26.40
C PRO A 203 22.95 -30.70 -25.36
N CYS A 204 23.09 -30.16 -24.14
CA CYS A 204 22.23 -30.43 -23.01
C CYS A 204 21.58 -29.13 -22.54
N ASN A 205 20.25 -29.16 -22.34
CA ASN A 205 19.50 -28.04 -21.76
C ASN A 205 19.31 -28.19 -20.24
N GLY A 206 19.94 -29.20 -19.62
CA GLY A 206 19.89 -29.45 -18.20
C GLY A 206 20.71 -28.43 -17.40
N PHE A 207 20.38 -28.32 -16.11
CA PHE A 207 21.08 -27.46 -15.17
C PHE A 207 21.85 -28.32 -14.17
N ALA A 208 23.09 -27.93 -13.90
CA ALA A 208 23.88 -28.50 -12.82
C ALA A 208 23.57 -27.77 -11.51
N GLN A 209 23.75 -28.47 -10.38
CA GLN A 209 23.42 -27.96 -9.04
C GLN A 209 24.65 -28.00 -8.13
N GLY A 210 24.81 -26.96 -7.31
CA GLY A 210 25.95 -26.84 -6.39
C GLY A 210 27.27 -26.71 -7.14
N ASP A 211 28.25 -27.52 -6.74
CA ASP A 211 29.60 -27.53 -7.33
C ASP A 211 29.72 -28.46 -8.56
N SER A 212 28.63 -29.14 -8.94
CA SER A 212 28.64 -30.02 -10.09
C SER A 212 28.69 -29.23 -11.40
N LYS A 213 29.40 -29.76 -12.39
CA LYS A 213 29.41 -29.25 -13.77
C LYS A 213 28.32 -29.91 -14.64
N PHE A 214 27.66 -30.94 -14.13
CA PHE A 214 26.74 -31.78 -14.88
C PHE A 214 25.35 -31.78 -14.25
N CYS A 215 24.30 -31.90 -15.08
CA CYS A 215 22.94 -32.09 -14.57
C CYS A 215 22.79 -33.51 -13.99
N THR A 216 21.70 -33.77 -13.27
CA THR A 216 21.42 -35.08 -12.67
C THR A 216 21.45 -36.26 -13.65
N ASP A 217 21.19 -36.01 -14.93
CA ASP A 217 21.22 -37.04 -15.98
C ASP A 217 22.64 -37.35 -16.48
N HIS A 218 23.56 -36.40 -16.31
CA HIS A 218 24.94 -36.46 -16.78
C HIS A 218 25.97 -36.53 -15.64
N GLU A 219 25.53 -36.42 -14.39
CA GLU A 219 26.38 -36.57 -13.22
C GLU A 219 26.62 -38.06 -12.91
N CYS A 220 27.82 -38.37 -12.40
CA CYS A 220 28.12 -39.73 -11.95
C CYS A 220 27.36 -40.07 -10.68
N ASP A 221 26.81 -41.29 -10.61
CA ASP A 221 26.08 -41.79 -9.43
C ASP A 221 26.97 -42.03 -8.19
N GLN A 222 28.29 -41.94 -8.34
CA GLN A 222 29.22 -42.10 -7.23
C GLN A 222 29.25 -40.83 -6.37
N GLN A 223 28.91 -40.98 -5.09
CA GLN A 223 28.92 -39.87 -4.13
C GLN A 223 30.28 -39.15 -4.12
N GLY A 224 30.27 -37.86 -4.47
CA GLY A 224 31.47 -37.02 -4.52
C GLY A 224 32.27 -37.10 -5.83
N CYS A 225 31.88 -37.91 -6.83
CA CYS A 225 32.52 -37.83 -8.16
C CYS A 225 31.94 -36.64 -8.95
N LEU A 226 32.79 -35.68 -9.31
CA LEU A 226 32.41 -34.49 -10.09
C LEU A 226 32.60 -34.68 -11.62
N GLN A 227 32.64 -35.92 -12.08
CA GLN A 227 32.90 -36.27 -13.48
C GLN A 227 31.60 -36.67 -14.21
N PRO A 228 31.57 -36.60 -15.55
CA PRO A 228 30.39 -36.96 -16.30
C PRO A 228 30.15 -38.47 -16.28
N ARG A 229 28.88 -38.86 -16.36
CA ARG A 229 28.43 -40.24 -16.54
C ARG A 229 28.90 -40.80 -17.88
N ASP A 230 29.46 -42.01 -17.88
CA ASP A 230 29.77 -42.74 -19.12
C ASP A 230 28.48 -43.32 -19.73
N VAL A 231 28.05 -42.73 -20.85
CA VAL A 231 26.86 -43.13 -21.63
C VAL A 231 27.15 -44.19 -22.70
N HIS A 232 28.41 -44.53 -22.97
CA HIS A 232 28.78 -45.49 -24.03
C HIS A 232 28.99 -46.90 -23.51
N ASN A 233 29.29 -47.07 -22.21
CA ASN A 233 29.57 -48.37 -21.62
C ASN A 233 28.35 -48.95 -20.87
N GLY A 234 27.25 -49.12 -21.60
CA GLY A 234 25.90 -49.31 -21.06
C GLY A 234 25.59 -50.62 -20.35
N LEU A 235 26.57 -51.46 -19.96
CA LEU A 235 26.23 -52.78 -19.40
C LEU A 235 26.93 -53.24 -18.11
N ILE A 236 28.11 -52.76 -17.68
CA ILE A 236 28.75 -53.41 -16.50
C ILE A 236 29.43 -52.46 -15.49
N MET A 237 29.71 -51.20 -15.78
CA MET A 237 30.66 -50.45 -14.93
C MET A 237 30.33 -48.95 -14.89
N ARG A 238 29.69 -48.52 -13.78
CA ARG A 238 29.40 -47.12 -13.40
C ARG A 238 30.69 -46.35 -13.08
N TRP A 239 31.42 -45.91 -14.10
CA TRP A 239 32.61 -45.09 -13.87
C TRP A 239 32.56 -43.79 -14.64
N CYS A 240 33.03 -42.77 -13.93
CA CYS A 240 33.36 -41.45 -14.42
C CYS A 240 34.18 -41.56 -15.71
N HIS A 241 33.80 -40.85 -16.78
CA HIS A 241 34.65 -40.76 -17.98
C HIS A 241 35.94 -40.03 -17.56
N MET A 242 37.08 -40.72 -17.49
CA MET A 242 38.36 -40.07 -17.22
C MET A 242 38.81 -39.37 -18.50
N LEU A 243 38.86 -38.04 -18.47
CA LEU A 243 39.59 -37.22 -19.45
C LEU A 243 41.10 -37.40 -19.25
#